data_AF-A0A1W1UVN3-F1
#
_entry.id   AF-A0A1W1UVN3-F1
#
_cell.length_a   1.000
_cell.length_b   1.000
_cell.length_c   1.000
_cell.angle_alpha   90.00
_cell.angle_beta   90.00
_cell.angle_gamma   90.00
#
_symmetry.space_group_name_H-M   'P 1'
#
loop_
_entity.id
_entity.type
_entity.pdbx_description
1 polymer ?
#
loop_
_entity_poly.entity_id
_entity_poly.type
_entity_poly.pdbx_seq_one_letter_code
_entity_poly.pdbx_strand_id
1 'polypeptide(L)'
;MNIELAVMDVYLQHPQLLDAQVDAGLGALISRYKAELLGREVSPPQLPQRPLLVFESVRDTTELMLGRPDQVMDTITLEETVTCLQRIRKSVNFWTKRSGKQGYLKFVRSQLHPAATDS
;
A
#
# COMPACT_ATOMS: atom_id res chain seq x y z
N MET A 1 1.09 -6.56 -11.56
CA MET A 1 1.70 -6.26 -10.25
C MET A 1 0.58 -5.89 -9.28
N ASN A 2 0.63 -6.31 -8.01
CA ASN A 2 -0.45 -6.05 -7.04
C ASN A 2 0.09 -5.25 -5.86
N ILE A 3 -0.51 -4.08 -5.61
CA ILE A 3 -0.12 -3.18 -4.52
C ILE A 3 -0.27 -3.84 -3.14
N GLU A 4 -1.26 -4.72 -2.96
CA GLU A 4 -1.45 -5.40 -1.67
C GLU A 4 -0.32 -6.41 -1.38
N LEU A 5 0.33 -6.97 -2.41
CA LEU A 5 1.50 -7.83 -2.23
C LEU A 5 2.68 -7.04 -1.66
N ALA A 6 2.90 -5.81 -2.13
CA ALA A 6 3.94 -4.94 -1.58
C ALA A 6 3.74 -4.67 -0.07
N VAL A 7 2.49 -4.45 0.36
CA VAL A 7 2.18 -4.33 1.79
C VAL A 7 2.45 -5.65 2.54
N MET A 8 2.14 -6.79 1.92
CA MET A 8 2.41 -8.10 2.54
C MET A 8 3.90 -8.41 2.65
N ASP A 9 4.72 -8.01 1.69
CA ASP A 9 6.17 -8.20 1.76
C ASP A 9 6.75 -7.52 3.01
N VAL A 10 6.29 -6.29 3.30
CA VAL A 10 6.66 -5.58 4.55
C VAL A 10 6.14 -6.32 5.78
N TYR A 11 4.91 -6.81 5.75
CA TYR A 11 4.32 -7.52 6.90
C TYR A 11 5.01 -8.85 7.19
N LEU A 12 5.42 -9.60 6.17
CA LEU A 12 6.12 -10.87 6.32
C LEU A 12 7.51 -10.67 6.95
N GLN A 13 8.19 -9.59 6.58
CA GLN A 13 9.48 -9.20 7.18
C GLN A 13 9.34 -8.55 8.56
N HIS A 14 8.21 -7.89 8.81
CA HIS A 14 7.90 -7.20 10.06
C HIS A 14 6.51 -7.59 10.60
N PRO A 15 6.35 -8.78 11.21
CA PRO A 15 5.04 -9.29 11.68
C PRO A 15 4.35 -8.42 12.75
N GLN A 16 5.05 -7.42 13.29
CA GLN A 16 4.58 -6.46 14.28
C GLN A 16 3.98 -5.21 13.64
N LEU A 17 4.00 -5.12 12.30
CA LEU A 17 3.33 -4.08 11.53
C LEU A 17 1.85 -4.05 11.89
N LEU A 18 1.32 -2.85 12.11
CA LEU A 18 -0.09 -2.62 12.45
C LEU A 18 -0.82 -1.97 11.27
N ASP A 19 -2.11 -2.21 11.18
CA ASP A 19 -2.96 -1.59 10.16
C ASP A 19 -2.89 -0.06 10.19
N ALA A 20 -2.76 0.54 11.38
CA ALA A 20 -2.58 1.99 11.53
C ALA A 20 -1.26 2.49 10.90
N GLN A 21 -0.21 1.66 10.89
CA GLN A 21 1.06 1.99 10.24
C GLN A 21 0.96 1.83 8.73
N VAL A 22 0.18 0.84 8.25
CA VAL A 22 -0.17 0.71 6.83
C VAL A 22 -0.94 1.93 6.36
N ASP A 23 -1.98 2.35 7.10
CA ASP A 23 -2.78 3.54 6.75
C ASP A 23 -1.91 4.81 6.68
N ALA A 24 -0.99 4.99 7.62
CA ALA A 24 -0.07 6.12 7.63
C ALA A 24 0.86 6.14 6.40
N GLY A 25 1.45 4.99 6.05
CA GLY A 25 2.32 4.86 4.86
C GLY A 25 1.55 5.13 3.56
N LEU A 26 0.40 4.49 3.38
CA LEU A 26 -0.46 4.71 2.22
C LEU A 26 -0.99 6.15 2.14
N GLY A 27 -1.31 6.75 3.29
CA GLY A 27 -1.78 8.12 3.39
C GLY A 27 -0.73 9.13 2.93
N ALA A 28 0.53 8.94 3.34
CA ALA A 28 1.64 9.76 2.88
C ALA A 28 1.87 9.62 1.36
N LEU A 29 1.77 8.39 0.83
CA LEU A 29 1.96 8.15 -0.61
C LEU A 29 0.85 8.78 -1.45
N ILE A 30 -0.41 8.69 -1.01
CA ILE A 30 -1.53 9.39 -1.65
C ILE A 30 -1.30 10.91 -1.63
N SER A 31 -0.85 11.46 -0.51
CA SER A 31 -0.55 12.91 -0.41
C SER A 31 0.55 13.33 -1.39
N ARG A 32 1.61 12.50 -1.52
CA ARG A 32 2.66 12.69 -2.52
C ARG A 32 2.11 12.71 -3.95
N TYR A 33 1.37 11.68 -4.36
CA TYR A 33 0.85 11.61 -5.73
C TYR A 33 -0.21 12.67 -6.02
N LYS A 34 -0.98 13.10 -5.01
CA LYS A 34 -1.85 14.27 -5.16
C LYS A 34 -1.08 15.58 -5.32
N ALA A 35 0.02 15.77 -4.60
CA ALA A 35 0.87 16.95 -4.77
C ALA A 35 1.46 16.98 -6.18
N GLU A 36 1.92 15.84 -6.68
CA GLU A 36 2.43 15.68 -8.05
C GLU A 36 1.37 16.01 -9.11
N LEU A 37 0.14 15.47 -8.98
CA LEU A 37 -0.98 15.81 -9.87
C LEU A 37 -1.29 17.31 -9.92
N LEU A 38 -1.03 18.02 -8.82
CA LEU A 38 -1.23 19.46 -8.70
C LEU A 38 -0.01 20.28 -9.15
N GLY A 39 1.05 19.63 -9.67
CA GLY A 39 2.31 20.29 -10.05
C GLY A 39 3.06 20.90 -8.87
N ARG A 40 2.83 20.41 -7.65
CA ARG A 40 3.48 20.93 -6.43
C ARG A 40 4.76 20.16 -6.15
N GLU A 41 5.66 20.81 -5.42
CA GLU A 41 6.88 20.18 -4.92
C GLU A 41 6.53 19.04 -3.94
N VAL A 42 7.16 17.89 -4.14
CA VAL A 42 6.92 16.69 -3.34
C VAL A 42 8.08 16.50 -2.36
N SER A 43 7.86 16.85 -1.11
CA SER A 43 8.85 16.60 -0.05
C SER A 43 8.92 15.12 0.35
N PRO A 44 10.08 14.66 0.86
CA PRO A 44 10.19 13.35 1.49
C PRO A 44 9.20 13.20 2.66
N PRO A 45 8.56 12.03 2.83
CA PRO A 45 7.64 11.81 3.94
C PRO A 45 8.38 11.78 5.28
N GLN A 46 7.86 12.48 6.28
CA GLN A 46 8.33 12.36 7.66
C GLN A 46 7.52 11.27 8.37
N LEU A 47 7.98 10.03 8.24
CA LEU A 47 7.32 8.85 8.82
C LEU A 47 8.26 8.09 9.76
N PRO A 48 7.74 7.49 10.84
CA PRO A 48 8.47 6.48 11.59
C PRO A 48 8.81 5.28 10.69
N GLN A 49 9.79 4.47 11.11
CA GLN A 49 10.37 3.39 10.31
C GLN A 49 9.32 2.46 9.67
N ARG A 50 8.36 1.91 10.42
CA ARG A 50 7.41 0.92 9.86
C ARG A 50 6.44 1.51 8.81
N PRO A 51 5.77 2.66 9.07
CA PRO A 51 5.03 3.35 8.01
C PRO A 51 5.89 3.74 6.81
N LEU A 52 7.16 4.11 7.03
CA LEU A 52 8.08 4.44 5.94
C LEU A 52 8.36 3.23 5.05
N LEU A 53 8.57 2.04 5.64
CA LEU A 53 8.76 0.81 4.86
C LEU A 53 7.54 0.48 3.98
N VAL A 54 6.32 0.69 4.49
CA VAL A 54 5.09 0.53 3.70
C VAL A 54 5.04 1.56 2.58
N PHE A 55 5.37 2.82 2.88
CA PHE A 55 5.42 3.88 1.87
C PHE A 55 6.39 3.53 0.74
N GLU A 56 7.62 3.11 1.06
CA GLU A 56 8.67 2.82 0.09
C GLU A 56 8.32 1.60 -0.76
N SER A 57 7.92 0.49 -0.13
CA SER A 57 7.57 -0.74 -0.83
C SER A 57 6.40 -0.54 -1.80
N VAL A 58 5.36 0.17 -1.37
CA VAL A 58 4.20 0.47 -2.22
C VAL A 58 4.57 1.46 -3.31
N ARG A 59 5.35 2.50 -2.99
CA ARG A 59 5.85 3.47 -3.98
C ARG A 59 6.59 2.75 -5.10
N ASP A 60 7.55 1.89 -4.77
CA ASP A 60 8.38 1.23 -5.78
C ASP A 60 7.52 0.36 -6.70
N THR A 61 6.53 -0.32 -6.15
CA THR A 61 5.52 -1.06 -6.93
C THR A 61 4.69 -0.12 -7.83
N THR A 62 4.21 1.01 -7.32
CA THR A 62 3.39 1.93 -8.10
C THR A 62 4.18 2.70 -9.15
N GLU A 63 5.43 3.09 -8.89
CA GLU A 63 6.32 3.71 -9.90
C GLU A 63 6.57 2.76 -11.07
N LEU A 64 6.81 1.48 -10.80
CA LEU A 64 6.91 0.47 -11.85
C LEU A 64 5.61 0.38 -12.64
N MET A 65 4.46 0.30 -11.98
CA MET A 65 3.14 0.26 -12.65
C MET A 65 2.85 1.51 -13.49
N LEU A 66 3.35 2.68 -13.09
CA LEU A 66 3.32 3.95 -13.82
C LEU A 66 4.33 4.01 -14.98
N GLY A 67 5.14 2.96 -15.18
CA GLY A 67 6.18 2.94 -16.21
C GLY A 67 7.34 3.88 -15.92
N ARG A 68 7.78 3.97 -14.65
CA ARG A 68 8.90 4.83 -14.22
C ARG A 68 10.03 4.02 -13.57
N PRO A 69 11.30 4.44 -13.73
CA PRO A 69 11.75 5.50 -14.65
C PRO A 69 11.66 5.11 -16.13
N ASP A 70 11.63 3.81 -16.41
CA ASP A 70 11.54 3.25 -17.76
C ASP A 70 10.09 2.84 -18.04
N GLN A 71 9.54 3.21 -19.21
CA GLN A 71 8.16 2.89 -19.67
C GLN A 71 7.96 1.39 -19.95
N VAL A 72 8.28 0.54 -18.99
CA VAL A 72 8.29 -0.92 -19.12
C VAL A 72 6.90 -1.50 -18.87
N MET A 73 6.10 -0.90 -17.99
CA MET A 73 4.80 -1.44 -17.60
C MET A 73 3.62 -0.53 -17.90
N ASP A 74 3.72 0.80 -17.75
CA ASP A 74 2.67 1.83 -18.05
C ASP A 74 1.22 1.30 -18.01
N THR A 75 0.88 0.65 -16.89
CA THR A 75 -0.35 -0.15 -16.73
C THR A 75 -1.49 0.63 -16.10
N ILE A 76 -1.19 1.80 -15.53
CA ILE A 76 -2.12 2.59 -14.73
C ILE A 76 -1.68 4.05 -14.76
N THR A 77 -2.64 4.99 -14.75
CA THR A 77 -2.32 6.42 -14.63
C THR A 77 -2.03 6.83 -13.19
N LEU A 78 -1.52 8.05 -13.00
CA LEU A 78 -1.28 8.61 -11.66
C LEU A 78 -2.60 8.81 -10.88
N GLU A 79 -3.67 9.24 -11.55
CA GLU A 79 -5.01 9.39 -10.97
C GLU A 79 -5.62 8.06 -10.56
N GLU A 80 -5.46 7.04 -11.40
CA GLU A 80 -5.91 5.68 -11.10
C GLU A 80 -5.11 5.09 -9.93
N THR A 81 -3.80 5.34 -9.87
CA THR A 81 -2.95 4.95 -8.75
C THR A 81 -3.47 5.55 -7.44
N VAL A 82 -3.75 6.86 -7.42
CA VAL A 82 -4.36 7.53 -6.26
C VAL A 82 -5.69 6.88 -5.87
N THR A 83 -6.53 6.55 -6.84
CA THR A 83 -7.83 5.91 -6.63
C THR A 83 -7.69 4.51 -6.02
N CYS A 84 -6.77 3.69 -6.54
CA CYS A 84 -6.47 2.36 -6.03
C CYS A 84 -5.96 2.42 -4.58
N LEU A 85 -5.01 3.30 -4.28
CA LEU A 85 -4.48 3.49 -2.92
C LEU A 85 -5.57 3.92 -1.94
N GLN A 86 -6.50 4.79 -2.35
CA GLN A 86 -7.66 5.17 -1.53
C GLN A 86 -8.60 3.99 -1.26
N ARG A 87 -8.82 3.10 -2.23
CA ARG A 87 -9.62 1.88 -2.03
C ARG A 87 -8.95 0.94 -1.04
N ILE A 88 -7.63 0.76 -1.14
CA ILE A 88 -6.86 -0.04 -0.18
C ILE A 88 -6.97 0.57 1.22
N ARG A 89 -6.79 1.89 1.40
CA ARG A 89 -7.00 2.54 2.70
C ARG A 89 -8.40 2.34 3.27
N LYS A 90 -9.44 2.35 2.42
CA LYS A 90 -10.81 2.03 2.87
C LYS A 90 -10.90 0.59 3.38
N SER A 91 -10.26 -0.36 2.68
CA SER A 91 -10.14 -1.75 3.12
C SER A 91 -9.39 -1.88 4.45
N VAL A 92 -8.26 -1.18 4.60
CA VAL A 92 -7.47 -1.11 5.85
C VAL A 92 -8.39 -0.70 7.01
N ASN A 93 -9.09 0.42 6.85
CA ASN A 93 -9.98 0.95 7.88
C ASN A 93 -11.16 0.00 8.19
N PHE A 94 -11.76 -0.61 7.17
CA PHE A 94 -12.85 -1.57 7.33
C PHE A 94 -12.41 -2.78 8.16
N TRP A 95 -11.31 -3.42 7.79
CA TRP A 95 -10.82 -4.62 8.46
C TRP A 95 -10.21 -4.32 9.82
N THR A 96 -9.60 -3.15 10.01
CA THR A 96 -9.14 -2.70 11.33
C THR A 96 -10.31 -2.63 12.31
N LYS A 97 -11.42 -2.01 11.90
CA LYS A 97 -12.63 -1.89 12.73
C LYS A 97 -13.26 -3.25 13.02
N ARG A 98 -13.25 -4.15 12.04
CA ARG A 98 -13.89 -5.47 12.15
C ARG A 98 -13.07 -6.49 12.95
N SER A 99 -11.74 -6.48 12.80
CA SER A 99 -10.87 -7.59 13.24
C SER A 99 -9.65 -7.12 14.05
N GLY A 100 -9.63 -5.86 14.48
CA GLY A 100 -8.61 -5.29 15.35
C GLY A 100 -7.37 -4.75 14.61
N LYS A 101 -6.32 -4.44 15.37
CA LYS A 101 -5.11 -3.69 14.92
C LYS A 101 -4.28 -4.30 13.78
N GLN A 102 -4.56 -5.53 13.38
CA GLN A 102 -3.92 -6.25 12.26
C GLN A 102 -4.98 -6.96 11.39
N GLY A 103 -6.23 -6.49 11.45
CA GLY A 103 -7.34 -7.10 10.75
C GLY A 103 -7.16 -7.11 9.24
N TYR A 104 -6.69 -5.99 8.67
CA TYR A 104 -6.42 -5.89 7.24
C TYR A 104 -5.28 -6.81 6.83
N LEU A 105 -4.16 -6.76 7.55
CA LEU A 105 -2.99 -7.59 7.26
C LEU A 105 -3.33 -9.09 7.28
N LYS A 106 -4.13 -9.53 8.26
CA LYS A 106 -4.62 -10.91 8.34
C LYS A 106 -5.60 -11.25 7.22
N PHE A 107 -6.49 -10.34 6.87
CA PHE A 107 -7.43 -10.51 5.76
C PHE A 107 -6.68 -10.74 4.44
N VAL A 108 -5.77 -9.85 4.06
CA VAL A 108 -5.00 -9.98 2.80
C VAL A 108 -4.20 -11.28 2.81
N ARG A 109 -3.51 -11.59 3.92
CA ARG A 109 -2.77 -12.86 4.06
C ARG A 109 -3.66 -14.09 3.82
N SER A 110 -4.91 -14.07 4.30
CA SER A 110 -5.85 -15.19 4.08
C SER A 110 -6.34 -15.30 2.63
N GLN A 111 -6.34 -14.20 1.87
CA GLN A 111 -6.71 -14.22 0.44
C GLN A 111 -5.57 -14.79 -0.44
N LEU A 112 -4.32 -14.63 -0.01
CA LEU A 112 -3.14 -15.12 -0.75
C LEU A 112 -2.89 -16.62 -0.55
N HIS A 113 -3.40 -17.18 0.54
CA HIS A 113 -3.43 -18.62 0.78
C HIS A 113 -4.89 -19.02 1.00
N PRO A 114 -5.69 -19.24 -0.08
CA PRO A 114 -6.95 -19.93 0.10
C PRO A 114 -6.58 -21.27 0.74
N ALA A 115 -7.13 -21.52 1.94
CA ALA A 115 -6.94 -22.79 2.62
C ALA A 115 -7.13 -23.90 1.58
N ALA A 116 -6.14 -24.79 1.47
CA ALA A 116 -6.38 -26.07 0.83
C ALA A 116 -7.64 -26.62 1.49
N THR A 117 -8.70 -26.78 0.71
CA THR A 117 -9.93 -27.39 1.18
C THR A 117 -9.54 -28.74 1.76
N ASP A 118 -9.60 -28.86 3.09
CA ASP A 118 -9.39 -30.14 3.76
C ASP A 118 -10.35 -31.16 3.11
N SER A 119 -9.74 -32.23 2.61
CA SER A 119 -10.38 -33.37 1.96
C SER A 119 -11.09 -34.26 2.96
#